data_AF-A0AAV7SKL8-F1
#
_entry.id   AF-A0AAV7SKL8-F1
#
_cell.length_a   1.000
_cell.length_b   1.000
_cell.length_c   1.000
_cell.angle_alpha   90.00
_cell.angle_beta   90.00
_cell.angle_gamma   90.00
#
_symmetry.space_group_name_H-M   'P 1'
#
loop_
_entity.id
_entity.type
_entity.pdbx_description
1 polymer ?
#
loop_
_entity_poly.entity_id
_entity_poly.type
_entity_poly.pdbx_seq_one_letter_code
_entity_poly.pdbx_strand_id
1 'polypeptide(L)'
;MELELLGDHGYRHDIQEVLAGYFSENWTTALSRSLEWEAFKVAIRGESLAKTYGIRKKLDRELAQQADALNALQCQTDNGGVLENESQAVRGRISALWSRLDSYVLTHFRQRLHCEGDRSGRLLAWLLHRERSTPIILSLRGTTGDGILGQTRVNAHLREHLETIYSSLQCDASSQI
;
A
#
# COMPACT_ATOMS: atom_id res chain seq x y z
N MET A 1 3.01 -2.63 -5.66
CA MET A 1 2.82 -2.94 -7.09
C MET A 1 2.05 -4.22 -7.34
N GLU A 2 2.57 -5.45 -7.18
CA GLU A 2 1.78 -6.65 -7.54
C GLU A 2 0.43 -6.78 -6.79
N LEU A 3 0.38 -6.40 -5.50
CA LEU A 3 -0.86 -6.34 -4.72
C LEU A 3 -1.77 -5.15 -5.07
N GLU A 4 -1.22 -4.05 -5.58
CA GLU A 4 -1.99 -2.91 -6.10
C GLU A 4 -2.57 -3.20 -7.48
N LEU A 5 -1.85 -3.99 -8.29
CA LEU A 5 -2.28 -4.48 -9.59
C LEU A 5 -3.56 -5.31 -9.46
N LEU A 6 -3.64 -6.20 -8.47
CA LEU A 6 -4.86 -6.95 -8.18
C LEU A 6 -6.03 -6.07 -7.71
N GLY A 7 -5.79 -4.81 -7.33
CA GLY A 7 -6.83 -3.81 -7.06
C GLY A 7 -7.35 -3.11 -8.33
N ASP A 8 -6.61 -3.17 -9.43
CA ASP A 8 -6.96 -2.55 -10.71
C ASP A 8 -7.98 -3.43 -11.47
N HIS A 9 -9.16 -2.86 -11.73
CA HIS A 9 -10.21 -3.52 -12.50
C HIS A 9 -9.77 -3.86 -13.92
N GLY A 10 -8.92 -3.03 -14.54
CA GLY A 10 -8.39 -3.29 -15.88
C GLY A 10 -7.51 -4.53 -15.89
N TYR A 11 -6.57 -4.61 -14.96
CA TYR A 11 -5.69 -5.77 -14.83
C TYR A 11 -6.43 -7.08 -14.49
N ARG A 12 -7.49 -7.02 -13.69
CA ARG A 12 -8.35 -8.20 -13.45
C ARG A 12 -8.99 -8.71 -14.73
N HIS A 13 -9.42 -7.80 -15.60
CA HIS A 13 -9.98 -8.15 -16.89
C HIS A 13 -8.91 -8.76 -17.81
N ASP A 14 -7.73 -8.13 -17.90
CA ASP A 14 -6.58 -8.66 -18.65
C ASP A 14 -6.25 -10.11 -18.22
N ILE A 15 -6.21 -10.38 -16.91
CA ILE A 15 -5.98 -11.75 -16.38
C ILE A 15 -7.11 -12.71 -16.79
N GLN A 16 -8.37 -12.27 -16.73
CA GLN A 16 -9.51 -13.11 -17.10
C GLN A 16 -9.45 -13.51 -18.58
N GLU A 17 -9.06 -12.60 -19.46
CA GLU A 17 -8.87 -12.88 -20.89
C GLU A 17 -7.72 -13.87 -21.10
N VAL A 18 -6.58 -13.66 -20.43
CA VAL A 18 -5.44 -14.59 -20.47
C VAL A 18 -5.85 -15.98 -19.97
N LEU A 19 -6.69 -16.04 -18.94
CA LEU A 19 -7.20 -17.28 -18.37
C LEU A 19 -8.11 -18.02 -19.36
N ALA A 20 -9.05 -17.32 -19.97
CA ALA A 20 -9.93 -17.88 -20.99
C ALA A 20 -9.15 -18.34 -22.23
N GLY A 21 -8.21 -17.53 -22.71
CA GLY A 21 -7.34 -17.84 -23.85
C GLY A 21 -6.50 -19.09 -23.59
N TYR A 22 -5.78 -19.12 -22.46
CA TYR A 22 -4.91 -20.23 -22.10
C TYR A 22 -5.65 -21.57 -22.06
N PHE A 23 -6.81 -21.62 -21.41
CA PHE A 23 -7.59 -22.87 -21.35
C PHE A 23 -8.23 -23.19 -22.69
N SER A 24 -8.68 -22.22 -23.48
CA SER A 24 -9.27 -22.51 -24.81
C SER A 24 -8.26 -23.13 -25.79
N GLU A 25 -6.99 -22.72 -25.71
CA GLU A 25 -5.93 -23.19 -26.60
C GLU A 25 -5.28 -24.51 -26.13
N ASN A 26 -5.21 -24.72 -24.81
CA ASN A 26 -4.46 -25.83 -24.21
C ASN A 26 -5.37 -26.95 -23.63
N TRP A 27 -6.70 -26.87 -23.77
CA TRP A 27 -7.66 -27.86 -23.25
C TRP A 27 -7.46 -29.30 -23.79
N THR A 28 -6.63 -29.47 -24.83
CA THR A 28 -6.56 -30.72 -25.60
C THR A 28 -5.19 -31.40 -25.53
N THR A 29 -4.44 -31.18 -24.46
CA THR A 29 -3.10 -31.77 -24.34
C THR A 29 -3.14 -32.99 -23.44
N ALA A 30 -2.62 -34.11 -23.91
CA ALA A 30 -2.48 -35.38 -23.17
C ALA A 30 -1.48 -35.30 -21.99
N LEU A 31 -1.40 -34.14 -21.32
CA LEU A 31 -0.52 -33.85 -20.21
C LEU A 31 -1.24 -34.19 -18.89
N SER A 32 -0.45 -34.53 -17.87
CA SER A 32 -0.98 -34.63 -16.52
C SER A 32 -1.55 -33.26 -16.11
N ARG A 33 -2.75 -33.24 -15.51
CA ARG A 33 -3.39 -32.01 -14.95
C ARG A 33 -2.45 -31.21 -14.04
N SER A 34 -1.49 -31.87 -13.40
CA SER A 34 -0.45 -31.21 -12.59
C SER A 34 0.47 -30.32 -13.42
N LEU A 35 0.85 -30.75 -14.63
CA LEU A 35 1.75 -30.03 -15.52
C LEU A 35 1.03 -28.85 -16.19
N GLU A 36 -0.24 -29.04 -16.56
CA GLU A 36 -1.10 -27.94 -17.04
C GLU A 36 -1.23 -26.84 -16.00
N TRP A 37 -1.44 -27.21 -14.73
CA TRP A 37 -1.51 -26.24 -13.63
C TRP A 37 -0.20 -25.48 -13.43
N GLU A 38 0.95 -26.15 -13.50
CA GLU A 38 2.25 -25.48 -13.40
C GLU A 38 2.50 -24.53 -14.58
N ALA A 39 2.22 -24.96 -15.81
CA ALA A 39 2.37 -24.14 -17.01
C ALA A 39 1.46 -22.91 -16.98
N PHE A 40 0.22 -23.07 -16.52
CA PHE A 40 -0.71 -21.98 -16.31
C PHE A 40 -0.20 -20.96 -15.28
N LYS A 41 0.32 -21.41 -14.14
CA LYS A 41 0.92 -20.51 -13.14
C LYS A 41 2.08 -19.71 -13.71
N VAL A 42 2.89 -20.33 -14.58
CA VAL A 42 4.00 -19.64 -15.26
C VAL A 42 3.47 -18.56 -16.21
N ALA A 43 2.42 -18.85 -16.99
CA ALA A 43 1.80 -17.89 -17.89
C ALA A 43 1.28 -16.66 -17.14
N ILE A 44 0.50 -16.85 -16.07
CA ILE A 44 -0.01 -15.74 -15.24
C ILE A 44 1.15 -14.93 -14.63
N ARG A 45 2.19 -15.59 -14.12
CA ARG A 45 3.37 -14.89 -13.59
C ARG A 45 4.07 -14.07 -14.66
N GLY A 46 4.19 -14.59 -15.88
CA GLY A 46 4.76 -13.87 -17.02
C GLY A 46 4.01 -12.57 -17.32
N GLU A 47 2.68 -12.64 -17.40
CA GLU A 47 1.83 -11.46 -17.62
C GLU A 47 1.92 -10.44 -16.48
N SER A 48 1.88 -10.93 -15.24
CA SER A 48 2.05 -10.10 -14.05
C SER A 48 3.38 -9.35 -14.06
N LEU A 49 4.46 -10.05 -14.44
CA LEU A 49 5.79 -9.48 -14.53
C LEU A 49 5.89 -8.47 -15.68
N ALA A 50 5.32 -8.76 -16.84
CA ALA A 50 5.31 -7.86 -18.00
C ALA A 50 4.59 -6.55 -17.68
N LYS A 51 3.41 -6.62 -17.06
CA LYS A 51 2.64 -5.44 -16.63
C LYS A 51 3.41 -4.63 -15.59
N THR A 52 3.99 -5.31 -14.60
CA THR A 52 4.83 -4.68 -13.56
C THR A 52 6.03 -3.97 -14.18
N TYR A 53 6.73 -4.60 -15.10
CA TYR A 53 7.85 -3.99 -15.80
C TYR A 53 7.42 -2.76 -16.62
N GLY A 54 6.27 -2.84 -17.29
CA GLY A 54 5.68 -1.73 -18.03
C GLY A 54 5.37 -0.51 -17.16
N ILE A 55 4.78 -0.73 -15.98
CA ILE A 55 4.50 0.34 -15.00
C ILE A 55 5.80 0.97 -14.50
N ARG A 56 6.79 0.16 -14.13
CA ARG A 56 8.08 0.67 -13.68
C ARG A 56 8.77 1.51 -14.74
N LYS A 57 8.76 1.05 -15.99
CA LYS A 57 9.30 1.81 -17.13
C LYS A 57 8.57 3.13 -17.36
N LYS A 58 7.25 3.19 -17.15
CA LYS A 58 6.49 4.45 -17.20
C LYS A 58 6.92 5.40 -16.09
N LEU A 59 7.04 4.90 -14.86
CA LEU A 59 7.47 5.69 -13.71
C LEU A 59 8.90 6.25 -13.88
N ASP A 60 9.83 5.44 -14.40
CA ASP A 60 11.19 5.88 -14.69
C ASP A 60 11.22 7.00 -15.74
N ARG A 61 10.37 6.91 -16.78
CA ARG A 61 10.20 7.97 -17.79
C ARG A 61 9.61 9.24 -17.20
N GLU A 62 8.59 9.12 -16.35
CA GLU A 62 7.98 10.27 -15.67
C GLU A 62 8.99 10.98 -14.77
N LEU A 63 9.81 10.24 -14.02
CA LEU A 63 10.89 10.79 -13.21
C LEU A 63 11.93 11.53 -14.07
N ALA A 64 12.36 10.94 -15.19
CA ALA A 64 13.29 11.59 -16.11
C ALA A 64 12.72 12.90 -16.67
N GLN A 65 11.45 12.90 -17.10
CA GLN A 65 10.78 14.10 -17.60
C GLN A 65 10.67 15.20 -16.56
N GLN A 66 10.32 14.86 -15.31
CA GLN A 66 10.26 15.87 -14.23
C GLN A 66 11.65 16.38 -13.85
N ALA A 67 12.69 15.53 -13.91
CA ALA A 67 14.07 15.95 -13.68
C ALA A 67 14.56 16.90 -14.77
N ASP A 68 14.27 16.61 -16.05
CA ASP A 68 14.59 17.50 -17.17
C ASP A 68 13.85 18.84 -17.05
N ALA A 69 12.58 18.82 -16.66
CA ALA A 69 11.80 20.04 -16.41
C ALA A 69 12.40 20.87 -15.26
N LEU A 70 12.86 20.22 -14.19
CA LEU A 70 13.51 20.90 -13.07
C LEU A 70 14.84 21.54 -13.50
N ASN A 71 15.65 20.84 -14.28
CA ASN A 71 16.90 21.36 -14.83
C ASN A 71 16.66 22.58 -15.72
N ALA A 72 15.63 22.52 -16.58
CA ALA A 72 15.26 23.64 -17.44
C ALA A 72 14.82 24.88 -16.63
N LEU A 73 14.01 24.67 -15.58
CA LEU A 73 13.59 25.74 -14.68
C LEU A 73 14.77 26.34 -13.90
N GLN A 74 15.72 25.52 -13.45
CA GLN A 74 16.94 25.99 -12.79
C GLN A 74 17.77 26.89 -13.71
N CYS A 75 18.01 26.47 -14.96
CA CYS A 75 18.71 27.29 -15.95
C CYS A 75 17.99 28.62 -16.26
N GLN A 76 16.65 28.68 -16.18
CA GLN A 76 15.89 29.92 -16.35
C GLN A 76 15.92 30.82 -15.11
N THR A 77 16.01 30.23 -13.92
CA THR A 77 16.12 30.95 -12.64
C THR A 77 17.48 31.63 -12.52
N ASP A 78 18.56 30.95 -12.94
CA ASP A 78 19.91 31.50 -13.00
C ASP A 78 20.02 32.71 -13.96
N ASN A 79 19.12 32.81 -14.93
CA ASN A 79 19.00 33.93 -15.87
C ASN A 79 18.07 35.07 -15.38
N GLY A 80 17.68 35.06 -14.09
CA GLY A 80 16.92 36.15 -13.45
C GLY A 80 15.39 35.99 -13.44
N GLY A 81 14.86 34.81 -13.77
CA GLY A 81 13.42 34.51 -13.66
C GLY A 81 13.00 34.09 -12.25
N VAL A 82 11.95 34.70 -11.68
CA VAL A 82 11.35 34.25 -10.41
C VAL A 82 10.38 33.10 -10.69
N LEU A 83 10.91 31.87 -10.80
CA LEU A 83 10.15 30.64 -11.07
C LEU A 83 10.11 29.68 -9.88
N GLU A 84 10.24 30.22 -8.67
CA GLU A 84 10.35 29.44 -7.43
C GLU A 84 9.10 28.56 -7.18
N ASN A 85 7.91 29.09 -7.48
CA ASN A 85 6.64 28.35 -7.36
C ASN A 85 6.57 27.15 -8.33
N GLU A 86 7.05 27.29 -9.56
CA GLU A 86 7.04 26.23 -10.56
C GLU A 86 8.08 25.14 -10.23
N SER A 87 9.27 25.56 -9.78
CA SER A 87 10.31 24.67 -9.27
C SER A 87 9.82 23.86 -8.06
N GLN A 88 9.10 24.50 -7.14
CA GLN A 88 8.52 23.84 -5.98
C GLN A 88 7.42 22.84 -6.36
N ALA A 89 6.60 23.17 -7.37
CA ALA A 89 5.60 22.24 -7.90
C ALA A 89 6.25 20.99 -8.54
N VAL A 90 7.32 21.16 -9.32
CA VAL A 90 8.07 20.04 -9.93
C VAL A 90 8.75 19.18 -8.86
N ARG A 91 9.39 19.80 -7.86
CA ARG A 91 9.96 19.07 -6.70
C ARG A 91 8.90 18.29 -5.93
N GLY A 92 7.71 18.85 -5.76
CA GLY A 92 6.57 18.16 -5.15
C GLY A 92 6.15 16.92 -5.92
N ARG A 93 6.07 17.00 -7.25
CA ARG A 93 5.77 15.83 -8.11
C ARG A 93 6.84 14.75 -8.02
N ILE A 94 8.11 15.15 -8.04
CA ILE A 94 9.25 14.23 -7.87
C ILE A 94 9.16 13.54 -6.49
N SER A 95 8.94 14.30 -5.41
CA SER A 95 8.80 13.75 -4.06
C SER A 95 7.64 12.75 -3.95
N ALA A 96 6.50 13.02 -4.59
CA ALA A 96 5.37 12.09 -4.64
C ALA A 96 5.74 10.77 -5.36
N LEU A 97 6.49 10.85 -6.46
CA LEU A 97 6.97 9.66 -7.19
C LEU A 97 7.95 8.84 -6.35
N TRP A 98 8.90 9.49 -5.65
CA TRP A 98 9.82 8.80 -4.73
C TRP A 98 9.11 8.17 -3.55
N SER A 99 8.14 8.87 -2.94
CA SER A 99 7.34 8.33 -1.84
C SER A 99 6.59 7.06 -2.24
N ARG A 100 6.04 7.02 -3.46
CA ARG A 100 5.44 5.80 -4.02
C ARG A 100 6.46 4.67 -4.13
N LEU A 101 7.67 4.94 -4.63
CA LEU A 101 8.73 3.94 -4.76
C LEU A 101 9.18 3.41 -3.38
N ASP A 102 9.35 4.29 -2.40
CA ASP A 102 9.74 3.94 -1.03
C ASP A 102 8.68 3.07 -0.38
N SER A 103 7.40 3.44 -0.53
CA SER A 103 6.28 2.64 0.00
C SER A 103 6.26 1.23 -0.61
N TYR A 104 6.59 1.11 -1.90
CA TYR A 104 6.69 -0.18 -2.57
C TYR A 104 7.85 -1.01 -2.04
N VAL A 105 9.06 -0.45 -1.96
CA VAL A 105 10.26 -1.13 -1.45
C VAL A 105 10.03 -1.61 -0.02
N LEU A 106 9.43 -0.76 0.81
CA LEU A 106 9.14 -1.07 2.20
C LEU A 106 8.09 -2.18 2.32
N THR A 107 7.05 -2.17 1.49
CA THR A 107 6.03 -3.24 1.45
C THR A 107 6.63 -4.56 0.97
N HIS A 108 7.42 -4.53 -0.09
CA HIS A 108 8.10 -5.70 -0.62
C HIS A 108 9.08 -6.30 0.40
N PHE A 109 9.88 -5.45 1.06
CA PHE A 109 10.81 -5.89 2.10
C PHE A 109 10.08 -6.53 3.28
N ARG A 110 8.96 -5.95 3.73
CA ARG A 110 8.10 -6.54 4.77
C ARG A 110 7.56 -7.91 4.33
N GLN A 111 7.03 -8.02 3.12
CA GLN A 111 6.54 -9.29 2.58
C GLN A 111 7.65 -10.34 2.54
N ARG A 112 8.85 -9.94 2.11
CA ARG A 112 10.02 -10.83 2.04
C ARG A 112 10.43 -11.36 3.41
N LEU A 113 10.36 -10.53 4.45
CA LEU A 113 10.60 -10.94 5.84
C LEU A 113 9.65 -12.08 6.28
N HIS A 114 8.41 -12.07 5.80
CA HIS A 114 7.41 -13.10 6.12
C HIS A 114 7.53 -14.36 5.26
N CYS A 115 8.06 -14.25 4.03
CA CYS A 115 8.10 -15.36 3.07
C CYS A 115 9.44 -16.09 3.03
N GLU A 116 10.57 -15.39 3.17
CA GLU A 116 11.92 -15.89 2.85
C GLU A 116 12.82 -16.12 4.07
N GLY A 117 12.32 -15.92 5.30
CA GLY A 117 13.07 -16.20 6.53
C GLY A 117 13.21 -17.69 6.84
N ASP A 118 14.18 -18.03 7.70
CA ASP A 118 14.21 -19.31 8.40
C ASP A 118 12.90 -19.52 9.18
N ARG A 119 12.61 -20.77 9.59
CA ARG A 119 11.33 -21.08 10.27
C ARG A 119 11.13 -20.20 11.51
N SER A 120 12.19 -19.90 12.24
CA SER A 120 12.24 -19.00 13.39
C SER A 120 11.91 -17.57 13.01
N GLY A 121 12.55 -17.02 11.97
CA GLY A 121 12.32 -15.66 11.49
C GLY A 121 10.91 -15.45 10.97
N ARG A 122 10.35 -16.44 10.25
CA ARG A 122 8.94 -16.38 9.80
C ARG A 122 7.96 -16.43 10.98
N LEU A 123 8.22 -17.27 11.97
CA LEU A 123 7.40 -17.36 13.18
C LEU A 123 7.45 -16.05 13.98
N LEU A 124 8.65 -15.49 14.18
CA LEU A 124 8.84 -14.20 14.85
C LEU A 124 8.14 -13.06 14.10
N ALA A 125 8.32 -12.99 12.78
CA ALA A 125 7.66 -12.00 11.95
C ALA A 125 6.14 -12.13 12.04
N TRP A 126 5.60 -13.35 12.02
CA TRP A 126 4.17 -13.61 12.22
C TRP A 126 3.70 -13.19 13.62
N LEU A 127 4.45 -13.49 14.68
CA LEU A 127 4.14 -13.07 16.05
C LEU A 127 4.10 -11.56 16.19
N LEU A 128 5.12 -10.85 15.69
CA LEU A 128 5.17 -9.38 15.69
C LEU A 128 4.05 -8.77 14.86
N HIS A 129 3.69 -9.39 13.73
CA HIS A 129 2.57 -8.94 12.92
C HIS A 129 1.24 -9.15 13.64
N ARG A 130 1.06 -10.28 14.32
CA ARG A 130 -0.11 -10.55 15.15
C ARG A 130 -0.20 -9.54 16.30
N GLU A 131 0.88 -9.31 17.03
CA GLU A 131 0.94 -8.35 18.13
C GLU A 131 0.59 -6.93 17.69
N ARG A 132 1.04 -6.52 16.49
CA ARG A 132 0.69 -5.20 15.90
C ARG A 132 -0.72 -5.13 15.33
N SER A 133 -1.25 -6.22 14.77
CA SER A 133 -2.57 -6.26 14.12
C SER A 133 -3.72 -6.56 15.10
N THR A 134 -3.42 -7.06 16.30
CA THR A 134 -4.34 -7.08 17.43
C THR A 134 -3.99 -5.95 18.40
N PRO A 135 -4.43 -4.69 18.15
CA PRO A 135 -4.23 -3.60 19.10
C PRO A 135 -5.11 -3.85 20.33
N ILE A 136 -4.62 -4.68 21.25
CA ILE A 136 -5.18 -4.84 22.58
C ILE A 136 -4.62 -3.68 23.40
N ILE A 137 -5.45 -2.67 23.66
CA ILE A 137 -5.10 -1.59 24.58
C ILE A 137 -5.10 -2.19 25.99
N LEU A 138 -3.92 -2.65 26.42
CA LEU A 138 -3.74 -3.33 27.71
C LEU A 138 -3.87 -2.39 28.91
N SER A 139 -3.57 -1.09 28.70
CA SER A 139 -3.71 -0.08 29.73
C SER A 139 -4.07 1.30 29.16
N LEU A 140 -4.89 2.02 29.92
CA LEU A 140 -5.14 3.45 29.74
C LEU A 140 -4.70 4.18 30.99
N ARG A 141 -4.06 5.35 30.84
CA ARG A 141 -3.77 6.23 31.96
C ARG A 141 -4.97 7.15 32.17
N GLY A 142 -5.65 7.01 33.32
CA GLY A 142 -6.77 7.85 33.69
C GLY A 142 -6.35 9.28 34.03
N THR A 143 -7.32 10.18 34.10
CA THR A 143 -7.13 11.61 34.43
C THR A 143 -6.58 11.86 35.84
N THR A 144 -6.73 10.88 36.74
CA THR A 144 -6.19 10.91 38.12
C THR A 144 -4.80 10.29 38.25
N GLY A 145 -4.19 9.83 37.15
CA GLY A 145 -2.86 9.22 37.14
C GLY A 145 -2.84 7.71 37.39
N ASP A 146 -3.97 7.11 37.79
CA ASP A 146 -4.08 5.66 37.95
C ASP A 146 -4.20 4.94 36.59
N GLY A 147 -3.46 3.83 36.46
CA GLY A 147 -3.48 2.98 35.27
C GLY A 147 -4.66 2.01 35.29
N ILE A 148 -5.58 2.14 34.34
CA ILE A 148 -6.67 1.18 34.14
C ILE A 148 -6.10 -0.02 33.39
N LEU A 149 -5.91 -1.15 34.08
CA LEU A 149 -5.41 -2.40 33.52
C LEU A 149 -6.56 -3.35 33.15
N GLY A 150 -6.47 -3.96 31.97
CA GLY A 150 -7.37 -5.02 31.51
C GLY A 150 -8.45 -4.55 30.51
N GLN A 151 -8.64 -5.35 29.46
CA GLN A 151 -9.43 -5.00 28.28
C GLN A 151 -10.89 -4.62 28.61
N THR A 152 -11.53 -5.32 29.53
CA THR A 152 -12.93 -5.04 29.92
C THR A 152 -13.08 -3.67 30.56
N ARG A 153 -12.11 -3.28 31.41
CA ARG A 153 -12.11 -1.99 32.10
C ARG A 153 -11.76 -0.85 31.16
N VAL A 154 -10.78 -1.08 30.27
CA VAL A 154 -10.41 -0.14 29.20
C VAL A 154 -11.60 0.13 28.27
N ASN A 155 -12.30 -0.91 27.82
CA ASN A 155 -13.46 -0.76 26.94
C ASN A 155 -14.63 -0.03 27.63
N ALA A 156 -14.86 -0.31 28.91
CA ALA A 156 -15.89 0.38 29.69
C ALA A 156 -15.57 1.88 29.83
N HIS A 157 -14.32 2.22 30.14
CA HIS A 157 -13.89 3.61 30.28
C HIS A 157 -13.93 4.38 28.96
N LEU A 158 -13.51 3.74 27.85
CA LEU A 158 -13.63 4.33 26.51
C LEU A 158 -15.09 4.57 26.13
N ARG A 159 -15.99 3.65 26.46
CA ARG A 159 -17.43 3.82 26.20
C ARG A 159 -17.98 5.04 26.94
N GLU A 160 -17.74 5.13 28.25
CA GLU A 160 -18.19 6.25 29.09
C GLU A 160 -17.64 7.60 28.59
N HIS A 161 -16.36 7.62 28.22
CA HIS A 161 -15.73 8.83 27.69
C HIS A 161 -16.33 9.25 26.33
N LEU A 162 -16.52 8.30 25.42
CA LEU A 162 -17.15 8.57 24.13
C LEU A 162 -18.61 9.00 24.28
N GLU A 163 -19.38 8.38 25.17
CA GLU A 163 -20.75 8.79 25.50
C GLU A 163 -20.80 10.24 26.00
N THR A 164 -19.83 10.64 26.83
CA THR A 164 -19.71 12.02 27.30
C THR A 164 -19.44 12.99 26.14
N ILE A 165 -18.51 12.65 25.25
CA ILE A 165 -18.17 13.46 24.07
C ILE A 165 -19.39 13.61 23.15
N TYR A 166 -20.04 12.51 22.78
CA TYR A 166 -21.18 12.55 21.87
C TYR A 166 -22.39 13.27 22.47
N SER A 167 -22.63 13.10 23.78
CA SER A 167 -23.69 13.83 24.48
C SER A 167 -23.41 15.34 24.53
N SER A 168 -22.15 15.74 24.72
CA SER A 168 -21.76 17.16 24.68
C SER A 168 -21.93 17.78 23.29
N LEU A 169 -21.60 17.04 22.23
CA LEU A 169 -21.76 17.50 20.84
C LEU A 169 -23.23 17.63 20.41
N GLN A 170 -24.14 16.81 20.96
CA GLN A 170 -25.58 16.91 20.67
C GLN A 170 -26.26 18.11 21.36
N CYS A 171 -25.77 18.54 22.52
CA CYS A 171 -26.23 19.79 23.16
C CYS A 171 -25.85 21.04 22.34
N ASP A 172 -24.66 21.05 21.72
CA ASP A 172 -24.20 22.17 20.89
C ASP A 172 -24.96 22.26 19.55
N ALA A 173 -25.40 21.13 18.99
CA ALA A 173 -26.22 21.11 17.78
C ALA A 173 -27.68 21.54 18.03
N SER A 174 -28.18 21.42 19.26
CA SER A 174 -29.55 21.74 19.64
C SER A 174 -29.75 23.21 20.03
N SER A 175 -28.66 23.99 20.07
CA SER A 175 -28.64 25.41 20.46
C SER A 175 -28.46 26.38 19.28
N GLN A 176 -28.57 25.90 18.04
CA GLN A 176 -28.54 26.70 16.80
C GLN A 176 -29.85 26.67 15.98
N ILE A 177 -30.99 26.33 16.61
CA ILE A 177 -32.34 26.55 16.04
C ILE A 177 -33.00 27.72 16.75
#